data_AF-A0A7X6DME1-F1
#
_entry.id   AF-A0A7X6DME1-F1
#
_cell.length_a   1.000
_cell.length_b   1.000
_cell.length_c   1.000
_cell.angle_alpha   90.00
_cell.angle_beta   90.00
_cell.angle_gamma   90.00
#
_symmetry.space_group_name_H-M   'P 1'
#
loop_
_entity.id
_entity.type
_entity.pdbx_description
1 polymer ?
#
loop_
_entity_poly.entity_id
_entity_poly.type
_entity_poly.pdbx_seq_one_letter_code
_entity_poly.pdbx_strand_id
1 'polypeptide(L)'
;MEKHEQIVKIKTNEENPEPIELVVEEIIKVSEAFQRIGKSRAKKELIVLLLHDAVTGVRKTDIRKILDVAPCLAEIYLKPK
;
A
#
# COMPACT_ATOMS: atom_id res chain seq x y z
N MET A 1 -20.21 1.34 -26.07
CA MET A 1 -19.04 2.20 -26.34
C MET A 1 -17.97 1.79 -25.36
N GLU A 2 -17.02 1.00 -25.84
CA GLU A 2 -15.87 0.52 -25.06
C GLU A 2 -14.77 1.58 -24.95
N LYS A 3 -13.94 1.40 -23.91
CA LYS A 3 -12.57 1.88 -23.70
C LYS A 3 -12.39 3.28 -23.09
N HIS A 4 -12.08 3.28 -21.79
CA HIS A 4 -10.91 3.95 -21.23
C HIS A 4 -10.43 3.19 -19.99
N GLU A 5 -9.79 2.03 -20.17
CA GLU A 5 -8.82 1.54 -19.18
C GLU A 5 -7.44 2.00 -19.66
N GLN A 6 -7.06 3.21 -19.24
CA GLN A 6 -5.68 3.66 -19.37
C GLN A 6 -4.87 2.94 -18.29
N ILE A 7 -4.16 1.89 -18.72
CA ILE A 7 -3.12 1.24 -17.95
C ILE A 7 -2.01 2.27 -17.77
N VAL A 8 -1.85 2.80 -16.56
CA VAL A 8 -0.71 3.66 -16.24
C VAL A 8 0.50 2.76 -16.01
N LYS A 9 1.15 2.33 -17.10
CA LYS A 9 2.55 1.89 -17.04
C LYS A 9 3.39 3.14 -16.83
N ILE A 10 3.56 3.56 -15.58
CA ILE A 10 4.46 4.66 -15.24
C ILE A 10 5.88 4.17 -15.52
N LYS A 11 6.51 4.76 -16.53
CA LYS A 11 7.96 4.69 -16.67
C LYS A 11 8.52 5.78 -15.77
N THR A 12 8.91 5.43 -14.55
CA THR A 12 9.56 6.35 -13.62
C THR A 12 10.83 6.89 -14.26
N ASN A 13 10.99 8.21 -14.26
CA ASN A 13 12.25 8.84 -14.68
C ASN A 13 13.24 8.84 -13.50
N GLU A 14 14.28 8.01 -13.58
CA GLU A 14 15.22 7.80 -12.46
C GLU A 14 16.09 9.05 -12.14
N GLU A 15 16.29 9.97 -13.09
CA GLU A 15 17.16 11.14 -12.88
C GLU A 15 16.44 12.34 -12.27
N ASN A 16 15.15 12.53 -12.55
CA ASN A 16 14.36 13.61 -11.98
C ASN A 16 12.86 13.27 -12.02
N PRO A 17 12.36 12.48 -11.06
CA PRO A 17 10.99 12.00 -11.08
C PRO A 17 10.01 13.15 -10.83
N GLU A 18 8.90 13.14 -11.56
CA GLU A 18 7.83 14.10 -11.29
C GLU A 18 7.19 13.81 -9.92
N PRO A 19 6.63 14.82 -9.23
CA PRO A 19 5.99 14.61 -7.91
C PRO A 19 4.93 13.51 -7.92
N ILE A 20 4.22 13.31 -9.03
CA ILE A 20 3.23 12.24 -9.17
C ILE A 20 3.87 10.85 -9.22
N GLU A 21 5.04 10.72 -9.83
CA GLU A 21 5.77 9.45 -9.92
C GLU A 21 6.26 9.01 -8.54
N LEU A 22 6.75 9.96 -7.74
CA LEU A 22 7.14 9.72 -6.34
C LEU A 22 5.95 9.23 -5.51
N VAL A 23 4.77 9.85 -5.66
CA VAL A 23 3.56 9.42 -4.94
C VAL A 23 3.19 7.99 -5.32
N VAL A 24 3.25 7.64 -6.60
CA VAL A 24 2.90 6.28 -7.04
C VAL A 24 3.93 5.26 -6.56
N GLU A 25 5.22 5.59 -6.58
CA GLU A 25 6.27 4.72 -6.04
C GLU A 25 6.04 4.41 -4.55
N GLU A 26 5.71 5.43 -3.75
CA GLU A 26 5.42 5.24 -2.32
C GLU A 26 4.14 4.41 -2.10
N ILE A 27 3.10 4.60 -2.92
CA ILE A 27 1.88 3.77 -2.87
C ILE A 27 2.21 2.30 -3.18
N ILE A 28 3.08 2.04 -4.17
CA ILE A 28 3.54 0.70 -4.50
C ILE A 28 4.30 0.09 -3.31
N LYS A 29 5.26 0.81 -2.71
CA LYS A 29 6.00 0.35 -1.52
C LYS A 29 5.09 -0.02 -0.36
N VAL A 30 4.11 0.83 -0.07
CA VAL A 30 3.10 0.59 0.97
C VAL A 30 2.27 -0.66 0.64
N SER A 31 1.86 -0.82 -0.61
CA SER A 31 1.09 -1.98 -1.07
C SER A 31 1.90 -3.28 -0.93
N GLU A 32 3.19 -3.26 -1.26
CA GLU A 32 4.08 -4.43 -1.10
C GLU A 32 4.24 -4.82 0.37
N ALA A 33 4.43 -3.82 1.25
CA ALA A 33 4.52 -4.05 2.68
C ALA A 33 3.25 -4.72 3.22
N PHE A 34 2.07 -4.25 2.81
CA PHE A 34 0.81 -4.87 3.18
C PHE A 34 0.63 -6.28 2.64
N GLN A 35 1.08 -6.56 1.41
CA GLN A 35 1.05 -7.92 0.88
C GLN A 35 1.93 -8.87 1.72
N ARG A 36 3.11 -8.42 2.16
CA ARG A 36 3.99 -9.20 3.05
C ARG A 36 3.37 -9.43 4.42
N ILE A 37 2.72 -8.40 4.99
CA ILE A 37 1.99 -8.50 6.26
C ILE A 37 0.84 -9.51 6.13
N GLY A 38 0.06 -9.45 5.05
CA GLY A 38 -1.04 -10.38 4.80
C GLY A 38 -0.59 -11.83 4.59
N LYS A 39 0.62 -12.05 4.05
CA LYS A 39 1.25 -13.37 3.93
C LYS A 39 1.89 -13.86 5.24
N SER A 40 2.08 -12.98 6.22
CA SER A 40 2.66 -13.34 7.49
C SER A 40 1.68 -14.21 8.31
N ARG A 41 2.21 -15.07 9.17
CA ARG A 41 1.40 -15.78 10.19
C ARG A 41 1.09 -14.90 11.40
N ALA A 42 1.50 -13.63 11.37
CA ALA A 42 1.28 -12.72 12.48
C ALA A 42 -0.21 -12.42 12.61
N LYS A 43 -0.72 -12.46 13.84
CA LYS A 43 -2.09 -12.06 14.11
C LYS A 43 -2.22 -10.56 13.83
N LYS A 44 -3.31 -10.16 13.17
CA LYS A 44 -3.64 -8.76 12.87
C LYS A 44 -3.49 -7.85 14.10
N GLU A 45 -3.95 -8.33 15.26
CA GLU A 45 -3.87 -7.57 16.51
C GLU A 45 -2.42 -7.33 16.98
N LEU A 46 -1.50 -8.27 16.72
CA LEU A 46 -0.07 -8.06 17.03
C LEU A 46 0.51 -6.93 16.18
N ILE A 47 0.15 -6.87 14.90
CA ILE A 47 0.58 -5.80 14.00
C ILE A 47 0.01 -4.45 14.45
N VAL A 48 -1.25 -4.41 14.86
CA VAL A 48 -1.88 -3.20 15.42
C VAL A 48 -1.12 -2.71 16.65
N LEU A 49 -0.77 -3.61 17.57
CA LEU A 49 0.00 -3.25 18.76
C LEU A 49 1.40 -2.73 18.41
N LEU A 50 2.13 -3.41 17.52
CA LEU A 50 3.46 -2.96 17.10
C LEU A 50 3.42 -1.57 16.46
N LEU A 51 2.46 -1.32 15.57
CA LEU A 51 2.34 -0.02 14.90
C LEU A 51 1.94 1.09 15.86
N HIS A 52 1.05 0.82 16.82
CA HIS A 52 0.64 1.78 17.83
C HIS A 52 1.76 2.05 18.84
N ASP A 53 2.23 1.02 19.53
CA ASP A 53 3.08 1.13 20.72
C ASP A 53 4.56 1.34 20.36
N ALA A 54 5.06 0.73 19.27
CA ALA A 54 6.49 0.72 18.98
C ALA A 54 6.93 1.74 17.92
N VAL A 55 5.99 2.30 17.12
CA VAL A 55 6.36 3.07 15.93
C VAL A 55 5.68 4.44 15.83
N THR A 56 4.34 4.50 15.93
CA THR A 56 3.61 5.69 15.44
C THR A 56 2.77 6.44 16.47
N GLY A 57 2.31 5.78 17.54
CA GLY A 57 1.31 6.36 18.45
C GLY A 57 -0.07 6.60 17.80
N VAL A 58 -0.27 6.22 16.54
CA VAL A 58 -1.57 6.33 15.85
C VAL A 58 -2.57 5.42 16.52
N ARG A 59 -3.80 5.90 16.73
CA ARG A 59 -4.86 5.14 17.41
C ARG A 59 -5.06 3.78 16.77
N LYS A 60 -5.17 2.75 17.62
CA LYS A 60 -5.40 1.36 17.22
C LYS A 60 -6.62 1.21 16.29
N THR A 61 -7.66 2.03 16.48
CA THR A 61 -8.85 2.06 15.63
C THR A 61 -8.54 2.45 14.18
N ASP A 62 -7.66 3.43 13.98
CA ASP A 62 -7.34 3.93 12.65
C ASP A 62 -6.37 2.98 11.94
N ILE A 63 -5.44 2.39 12.68
CA ILE A 63 -4.59 1.30 12.17
C ILE A 63 -5.44 0.12 11.70
N ARG A 64 -6.46 -0.29 12.46
CA ARG A 64 -7.35 -1.39 12.05
C ARG A 64 -8.06 -1.08 10.74
N LYS A 65 -8.64 0.11 10.60
CA LYS A 65 -9.29 0.56 9.36
C LYS A 65 -8.33 0.49 8.17
N ILE A 66 -7.09 0.94 8.33
CA ILE A 66 -6.08 0.86 7.27
C ILE A 66 -5.77 -0.60 6.93
N LEU A 67 -5.55 -1.46 7.93
CA LEU A 67 -5.28 -2.88 7.70
C LEU A 67 -6.48 -3.66 7.14
N ASP A 68 -7.71 -3.18 7.32
CA ASP A 68 -8.91 -3.74 6.69
C ASP A 68 -8.93 -3.49 5.17
N VAL A 69 -8.49 -2.30 4.73
CA VAL A 69 -8.47 -1.92 3.30
C VAL A 69 -7.14 -2.23 2.60
N ALA A 70 -6.09 -2.51 3.36
CA ALA A 70 -4.75 -2.83 2.88
C ALA A 70 -4.68 -3.92 1.79
N PRO A 71 -5.46 -5.02 1.84
CA PRO A 71 -5.47 -6.00 0.77
C PRO A 71 -5.93 -5.42 -0.58
N CYS A 72 -6.92 -4.51 -0.57
CA CYS A 72 -7.43 -3.88 -1.79
C CYS A 72 -6.37 -3.01 -2.48
N LEU A 73 -5.53 -2.31 -1.72
CA LEU A 73 -4.40 -1.54 -2.25
C LEU A 73 -3.43 -2.44 -3.02
N ALA A 74 -3.07 -3.59 -2.44
CA ALA A 74 -2.19 -4.56 -3.11
C ALA A 74 -2.82 -5.12 -4.40
N GLU A 75 -4.13 -5.30 -4.45
CA GLU A 75 -4.79 -5.75 -5.69
C GLU A 75 -4.84 -4.68 -6.77
N ILE A 76 -5.06 -3.42 -6.40
CA ILE A 76 -5.15 -2.29 -7.36
C ILE A 76 -3.77 -1.97 -7.94
N TYR A 77 -2.73 -1.96 -7.09
CA TYR A 77 -1.42 -1.42 -7.48
C TYR A 77 -0.35 -2.48 -7.78
N LEU A 78 -0.51 -3.73 -7.33
CA LEU A 78 0.51 -4.78 -7.56
C LEU A 78 0.08 -5.91 -8.50
N LYS A 79 -1.21 -6.09 -8.77
CA LYS A 79 -1.65 -7.07 -9.79
C LYS A 79 -1.71 -6.37 -11.14
N PRO A 80 -0.82 -6.70 -12.10
CA PRO A 80 -1.00 -6.25 -13.46
C PRO A 80 -2.27 -6.90 -14.04
N LYS A 81 -3.13 -6.10 -14.67
CA LYS A 81 -4.10 -6.61 -15.65
C LYS A 81 -3.38 -6.95 -16.94
#